data_AF-A0A7D5M3D1-F1
#
_entry.id   AF-A0A7D5M3D1-F1
#
_cell.length_a   1.000
_cell.length_b   1.000
_cell.length_c   1.000
_cell.angle_alpha   90.00
_cell.angle_beta   90.00
_cell.angle_gamma   90.00
#
_symmetry.space_group_name_H-M   'P 1'
#
loop_
_entity.id
_entity.type
_entity.pdbx_description
1 polymer ?
#
loop_
_entity_poly.entity_id
_entity_poly.type
_entity_poly.pdbx_seq_one_letter_code
_entity_poly.pdbx_strand_id
1 'polypeptide(L)'
;MNIVLEVGTKNYEDDLLSIKKALSHMESLVSGYNGYALSEPSSKFGWTFFKIAFKPDLQNGIEEKFSDMIEKYQANYPAEKFAKFMTDYFISRGCELKIKISD
;
A
#
# COMPACT_ATOMS: atom_id res chain seq x y z
N MET A 1 -11.57 -3.23 -8.59
CA MET A 1 -11.96 -2.95 -7.19
C MET A 1 -11.06 -1.83 -6.69
N ASN A 2 -11.50 -0.97 -5.77
CA ASN A 2 -10.62 0.08 -5.22
C ASN A 2 -10.20 -0.36 -3.82
N ILE A 3 -9.03 -0.98 -3.70
CA ILE A 3 -8.51 -1.37 -2.38
C ILE A 3 -8.08 -0.10 -1.65
N VAL A 4 -8.50 0.00 -0.38
CA VAL A 4 -8.05 1.04 0.53
C VAL A 4 -7.30 0.37 1.67
N LEU A 5 -6.09 0.85 1.95
CA LEU A 5 -5.28 0.37 3.06
C LEU A 5 -5.22 1.45 4.14
N GLU A 6 -5.55 1.10 5.38
CA GLU A 6 -5.25 1.95 6.54
C GLU A 6 -3.84 1.60 7.03
N VAL A 7 -2.99 2.62 7.11
CA VAL A 7 -1.60 2.55 7.55
C VAL A 7 -1.50 3.21 8.91
N GLY A 8 -0.95 2.49 9.89
CA GLY A 8 -0.54 3.00 11.19
C GLY A 8 0.98 3.03 11.29
N THR A 9 1.54 4.16 11.69
CA THR A 9 2.98 4.37 11.90
C THR A 9 3.24 5.15 13.19
N LYS A 10 4.45 4.98 13.76
CA LYS A 10 4.97 5.85 14.84
C LYS A 10 5.92 6.96 14.33
N ASN A 11 6.36 6.90 13.08
CA ASN A 11 7.28 7.86 12.45
C ASN A 11 6.70 8.37 11.12
N TYR A 12 5.66 9.19 11.21
CA TYR A 12 4.84 9.58 10.06
C TYR A 12 5.61 10.23 8.92
N GLU A 13 6.51 11.17 9.21
CA GLU A 13 7.20 11.94 8.15
C GLU A 13 8.13 11.05 7.31
N ASP A 14 8.98 10.25 7.97
CA ASP A 14 9.93 9.36 7.30
C ASP A 14 9.24 8.21 6.57
N ASP A 15 8.24 7.60 7.21
CA ASP A 15 7.48 6.51 6.59
C ASP A 15 6.65 7.00 5.41
N LEU A 16 6.02 8.18 5.51
CA LEU A 16 5.28 8.77 4.41
C LEU A 16 6.18 9.03 3.20
N LEU A 17 7.38 9.56 3.43
CA LEU A 17 8.35 9.79 2.36
C LEU A 17 8.77 8.47 1.71
N SER A 18 9.01 7.44 2.52
CA SER A 18 9.40 6.10 2.06
C SER A 18 8.29 5.42 1.26
N ILE A 19 7.04 5.51 1.72
CA ILE A 19 5.85 5.03 1.01
C ILE A 19 5.69 5.76 -0.33
N LYS A 20 5.81 7.09 -0.36
CA LYS A 20 5.69 7.87 -1.60
C LYS A 20 6.75 7.47 -2.62
N LYS A 21 8.00 7.27 -2.20
CA LYS A 21 9.08 6.76 -3.06
C LYS A 21 8.78 5.35 -3.57
N ALA A 22 8.33 4.47 -2.68
CA ALA A 22 7.97 3.09 -3.00
C ALA A 22 6.83 3.02 -4.03
N LEU A 23 5.79 3.84 -3.85
CA LEU A 23 4.65 3.94 -4.77
C LEU A 23 5.06 4.58 -6.10
N SER A 24 5.87 5.64 -6.11
CA SER A 24 6.37 6.24 -7.36
C SER A 24 7.18 5.24 -8.20
N HIS A 25 7.99 4.41 -7.55
CA HIS A 25 8.68 3.31 -8.22
C HIS A 25 7.69 2.27 -8.75
N MET A 26 6.65 1.92 -7.98
CA MET A 26 5.60 0.99 -8.42
C MET A 26 4.81 1.50 -9.63
N GLU A 27 4.40 2.78 -9.61
CA GLU A 27 3.73 3.46 -10.73
C GLU A 27 4.57 3.37 -12.01
N SER A 28 5.89 3.57 -11.90
CA SER A 28 6.82 3.47 -13.04
C SER A 28 6.90 2.05 -13.60
N LEU A 29 6.80 1.02 -12.75
CA LEU A 29 6.85 -0.37 -13.18
C LEU A 29 5.60 -0.81 -13.96
N VAL A 30 4.45 -0.22 -13.66
CA VAL A 30 3.15 -0.61 -14.23
C VAL A 30 2.52 0.47 -15.13
N SER A 31 3.21 1.59 -15.34
CA SER A 31 2.70 2.77 -16.05
C SER A 31 1.39 3.36 -15.47
N GLY A 32 1.12 3.13 -14.19
CA GLY A 32 -0.10 3.54 -13.48
C GLY A 32 0.06 4.85 -12.70
N TYR A 33 0.54 5.91 -13.35
CA TYR A 33 0.86 7.19 -12.70
C TYR A 33 -0.35 7.90 -12.07
N ASN A 34 -0.10 8.70 -11.02
CA ASN A 34 -1.16 9.33 -10.22
C ASN A 34 -2.17 8.27 -9.74
N GLY A 35 -1.65 7.11 -9.38
CA GLY A 35 -2.38 5.87 -9.20
C GLY A 35 -2.94 5.67 -7.80
N TYR A 36 -2.72 6.61 -6.88
CA TYR A 36 -3.20 6.52 -5.51
C TYR A 36 -3.60 7.88 -4.95
N ALA A 37 -4.35 7.86 -3.85
CA ALA A 37 -4.67 9.02 -3.04
C ALA A 37 -4.36 8.74 -1.56
N LEU A 38 -3.95 9.77 -0.84
CA LEU A 38 -3.67 9.72 0.60
C LEU A 38 -4.76 10.49 1.34
N SER A 39 -5.26 9.96 2.46
CA SER A 39 -6.12 10.72 3.36
C SER A 39 -5.31 11.66 4.24
N GLU A 40 -5.99 12.62 4.86
CA GLU A 40 -5.46 13.35 6.00
C GLU A 40 -5.05 12.37 7.12
N PRO A 41 -3.92 12.61 7.81
CA PRO A 41 -3.49 11.82 8.93
C PRO A 41 -4.32 12.12 10.20
N SER A 42 -4.47 11.11 11.05
CA SER A 42 -5.09 11.22 12.37
C SER A 42 -4.18 10.57 13.41
N SER A 43 -3.82 11.32 14.46
CA SER A 43 -2.92 10.84 15.50
C SER A 43 -3.68 10.42 16.76
N LYS A 44 -3.37 9.23 17.27
CA LYS A 44 -3.98 8.65 18.48
C LYS A 44 -3.01 7.75 19.21
N PHE A 45 -2.83 7.97 20.52
CA PHE A 45 -1.98 7.16 21.41
C PHE A 45 -0.54 6.92 20.90
N GLY A 46 0.12 7.98 20.38
CA GLY A 46 1.49 7.87 19.88
C GLY A 46 1.63 7.17 18.53
N TRP A 47 0.51 6.90 17.84
CA TRP A 47 0.45 6.43 16.46
C TRP A 47 -0.20 7.49 15.58
N THR A 48 0.19 7.50 14.31
CA THR A 48 -0.48 8.26 13.25
C THR A 48 -1.06 7.27 12.24
N PHE A 49 -2.32 7.50 11.89
CA PHE A 49 -3.10 6.68 10.97
C PHE A 49 -3.49 7.49 9.75
N PHE A 50 -3.38 6.90 8.56
CA PHE A 50 -3.84 7.50 7.32
C PHE A 50 -4.21 6.38 6.33
N LYS A 51 -4.94 6.73 5.27
CA LYS A 51 -5.38 5.77 4.27
C LYS A 51 -4.66 5.98 2.95
N ILE A 52 -4.39 4.88 2.26
CA ILE A 52 -3.93 4.85 0.87
C ILE A 52 -5.05 4.22 0.05
N ALA A 53 -5.66 4.98 -0.85
CA ALA A 53 -6.66 4.49 -1.79
C ALA A 53 -5.99 4.24 -3.15
N PHE A 54 -6.02 3.01 -3.64
CA PHE A 54 -5.48 2.65 -4.95
C PHE A 54 -6.53 2.89 -6.03
N LYS A 55 -6.13 3.59 -7.10
CA LYS A 55 -6.95 3.76 -8.29
C LYS A 55 -6.85 2.51 -9.18
N PRO A 56 -7.88 2.21 -9.99
CA PRO A 56 -7.92 1.01 -10.81
C PRO A 56 -6.66 0.76 -11.65
N ASP A 57 -6.11 1.78 -12.30
CA ASP A 57 -4.98 1.62 -13.21
C ASP A 57 -3.71 1.11 -12.49
N LEU A 58 -3.41 1.67 -11.32
CA LEU A 58 -2.27 1.22 -10.51
C LEU A 58 -2.54 -0.15 -9.88
N GLN A 59 -3.74 -0.36 -9.33
CA GLN A 59 -4.08 -1.64 -8.72
C GLN A 59 -4.03 -2.78 -9.72
N ASN A 60 -4.73 -2.65 -10.85
CA ASN A 60 -4.76 -3.67 -11.89
C ASN A 60 -3.36 -3.89 -12.48
N GLY A 61 -2.59 -2.82 -12.73
CA GLY A 61 -1.23 -2.94 -13.22
C GLY A 61 -0.31 -3.71 -12.26
N ILE A 62 -0.47 -3.53 -10.94
CA ILE A 62 0.26 -4.31 -9.93
C ILE A 62 -0.22 -5.77 -9.92
N GLU A 63 -1.53 -5.99 -9.89
CA GLU A 63 -2.13 -7.34 -9.88
C GLU A 63 -1.72 -8.17 -11.11
N GLU A 64 -1.65 -7.55 -12.29
CA GLU A 64 -1.20 -8.19 -13.52
C GLU A 64 0.31 -8.45 -13.50
N LYS A 65 1.12 -7.41 -13.25
CA LYS A 65 2.59 -7.50 -13.35
C LYS A 65 3.20 -8.44 -12.31
N PHE A 66 2.61 -8.52 -11.11
CA PHE A 66 3.12 -9.30 -9.98
C PHE A 66 2.17 -10.43 -9.59
N SER A 67 1.31 -10.88 -10.50
CA SER A 67 0.36 -11.98 -10.28
C SER A 67 1.02 -13.22 -9.67
N ASP A 68 2.14 -13.66 -10.22
CA ASP A 68 2.92 -14.81 -9.74
C ASP A 68 3.44 -14.65 -8.29
N MET A 69 3.72 -13.42 -7.87
CA MET A 69 4.13 -13.09 -6.50
C MET A 69 2.92 -13.01 -5.57
N ILE A 70 1.86 -12.33 -5.99
CA ILE A 70 0.64 -12.12 -5.22
C ILE A 70 -0.06 -13.45 -4.94
N GLU A 71 -0.08 -14.38 -5.90
CA GLU A 71 -0.72 -15.69 -5.76
C GLU A 71 -0.11 -16.55 -4.64
N LYS A 72 1.20 -16.38 -4.35
CA LYS A 72 1.94 -17.11 -3.30
C LYS A 72 1.47 -16.77 -1.89
N TYR A 73 0.82 -15.62 -1.69
CA TYR A 73 0.30 -15.23 -0.40
C TYR A 73 -0.85 -16.15 0.05
N GLN A 74 -0.72 -16.72 1.25
CA GLN A 74 -1.75 -17.53 1.88
C GLN A 74 -2.85 -16.63 2.43
N ALA A 75 -3.89 -16.39 1.63
CA ALA A 75 -5.10 -15.65 1.99
C ALA A 75 -6.28 -16.10 1.12
N ASN A 76 -7.51 -15.94 1.63
CA ASN A 76 -8.71 -16.48 0.99
C ASN A 76 -9.23 -15.55 -0.11
N TYR A 77 -9.01 -14.24 0.04
CA TYR A 77 -9.55 -13.24 -0.87
C TYR A 77 -8.45 -12.51 -1.64
N PRO A 78 -8.64 -12.18 -2.94
CA PRO A 78 -7.65 -11.45 -3.73
C PRO A 78 -7.19 -10.14 -3.09
N ALA A 79 -8.12 -9.41 -2.48
CA ALA A 79 -7.82 -8.17 -1.77
C ALA A 79 -6.84 -8.35 -0.61
N GLU A 80 -6.96 -9.45 0.14
CA GLU A 80 -6.06 -9.78 1.23
C GLU A 80 -4.67 -10.15 0.73
N LYS A 81 -4.58 -10.87 -0.40
CA LYS A 81 -3.30 -11.17 -1.04
C LYS A 81 -2.61 -9.89 -1.50
N PHE A 82 -3.34 -8.99 -2.17
CA PHE A 82 -2.83 -7.70 -2.57
C PHE A 82 -2.37 -6.85 -1.38
N ALA A 83 -3.18 -6.77 -0.31
CA ALA A 83 -2.82 -6.02 0.89
C ALA A 83 -1.54 -6.57 1.56
N LYS A 84 -1.39 -7.90 1.63
CA LYS A 84 -0.17 -8.53 2.14
C LYS A 84 1.04 -8.24 1.26
N PHE A 85 0.90 -8.37 -0.06
CA PHE A 85 1.95 -8.00 -1.01
C PHE A 85 2.41 -6.54 -0.83
N MET A 86 1.47 -5.59 -0.75
CA MET A 86 1.80 -4.18 -0.54
C MET A 86 2.45 -3.94 0.82
N THR A 87 2.03 -4.66 1.87
CA THR A 87 2.63 -4.57 3.20
C THR A 87 4.10 -5.00 3.18
N ASP A 88 4.39 -6.17 2.63
CA ASP A 88 5.76 -6.67 2.51
C ASP A 88 6.61 -5.78 1.60
N TYR A 89 6.01 -5.26 0.52
CA TYR A 89 6.67 -4.30 -0.35
C TYR A 89 7.09 -3.05 0.42
N PHE A 90 6.22 -2.44 1.23
CA PHE A 90 6.60 -1.27 2.03
C PHE A 90 7.65 -1.58 3.10
N ILE A 91 7.54 -2.74 3.77
CA ILE A 91 8.54 -3.19 4.75
C ILE A 91 9.90 -3.39 4.09
N SER A 92 9.94 -3.98 2.89
CA SER A 92 11.18 -4.17 2.11
C SER A 92 11.84 -2.84 1.70
N ARG A 93 11.10 -1.72 1.74
CA ARG A 93 11.59 -0.36 1.49
C ARG A 93 11.98 0.39 2.76
N GLY A 94 12.00 -0.29 3.90
CA GLY A 94 12.45 0.25 5.18
C GLY A 94 11.36 0.89 6.04
N CYS A 95 10.07 0.69 5.71
CA CYS A 95 8.98 1.24 6.51
C CYS A 95 8.61 0.29 7.67
N GLU A 96 8.37 0.82 8.87
CA GLU A 96 7.89 0.03 10.03
C GLU A 96 6.40 0.34 10.28
N LEU A 97 5.54 -0.39 9.58
CA LEU A 97 4.11 -0.06 9.47
C LEU A 97 3.21 -1.16 10.04
N LYS A 98 2.02 -0.76 10.48
CA LYS A 98 0.85 -1.65 10.64
C LYS A 98 -0.14 -1.35 9.52
N ILE A 99 -0.50 -2.34 8.73
CA ILE A 99 -1.42 -2.16 7.60
C ILE A 99 -2.61 -3.11 7.75
N LYS A 100 -3.80 -2.61 7.44
CA LYS A 100 -5.01 -3.42 7.28
C LYS A 100 -5.83 -2.89 6.10
N ILE A 101 -6.68 -3.75 5.55
CA ILE A 101 -7.69 -3.31 4.59
C ILE A 101 -8.68 -2.42 5.34
N SER A 102 -8.98 -1.25 4.76
CA SER A 102 -10.09 -0.41 5.17
C SER A 102 -11.30 -0.79 4.33
N ASP A 103 -12.44 -0.94 5.01
CA ASP A 103 -13.76 -0.91 4.37
C ASP A 103 -13.99 0.41 3.61
#